data_AF-A0A851H7C0-F1
#
_entry.id   AF-A0A851H7C0-F1
#
_cell.length_a   1.000
_cell.length_b   1.000
_cell.length_c   1.000
_cell.angle_alpha   90.00
_cell.angle_beta   90.00
_cell.angle_gamma   90.00
#
_symmetry.space_group_name_H-M   'P 1'
#
loop_
_entity.id
_entity.type
_entity.pdbx_description
1 polymer ?
#
loop_
_entity_poly.entity_id
_entity_poly.type
_entity_poly.pdbx_seq_one_letter_code
_entity_poly.pdbx_strand_id
1 'polypeptide(L)'
;MQMLRFTLPLLAGLLLTACSSEPIKKPVKGENFNSAELGQTASNRMANLAMRDNLASLQTLLDKLYRRNPSQWRNGGHDSRETAVHQIMQAIRLNQPLPQLGKVRSTAALTTAFDPQFTGDRAGTLVFGLGSMLVDVYGGRTELYLVHGLNAQQLENAAYNVEVAAWLLGQRKNADGSLMLLANEISPQQRNLSFEREMSKIMARLELLAEVSDEKVRRSAIDFGQSLLAAPLLQFIPVQAATSAVPAP
;
A
#
# COMPACT_ATOMS: atom_id res chain seq x y z
N MET A 1 -48.25 35.04 -38.30
CA MET A 1 -48.41 34.07 -37.18
C MET A 1 -47.90 32.65 -37.47
N GLN A 2 -47.11 32.40 -38.53
CA GLN A 2 -46.57 31.05 -38.83
C GLN A 2 -45.15 30.80 -38.29
N MET A 3 -44.36 31.84 -38.00
CA MET A 3 -42.97 31.67 -37.55
C MET A 3 -42.81 31.28 -36.07
N LEU A 4 -43.87 31.38 -35.25
CA LEU A 4 -43.82 31.05 -33.83
C LEU A 4 -44.13 29.56 -33.53
N ARG A 5 -44.62 28.79 -34.53
CA ARG A 5 -45.01 27.38 -34.35
C ARG A 5 -43.85 26.39 -34.44
N PHE A 6 -42.74 26.80 -35.06
CA PHE A 6 -41.55 25.94 -35.24
C PHE A 6 -40.44 26.23 -34.23
N THR A 7 -40.49 27.32 -33.48
CA THR A 7 -39.47 27.68 -32.48
C THR A 7 -39.64 26.91 -31.17
N LEU A 8 -40.87 26.56 -30.79
CA LEU A 8 -41.17 25.82 -29.56
C LEU A 8 -40.62 24.37 -29.52
N PRO A 9 -40.75 23.53 -30.59
CA PRO A 9 -40.18 22.19 -30.56
C PRO A 9 -38.64 22.18 -30.67
N LEU A 10 -38.05 23.22 -31.27
CA LEU A 10 -36.60 23.36 -31.38
C LEU A 10 -35.94 23.67 -30.02
N LEU A 11 -36.60 24.49 -29.20
CA LEU A 11 -36.13 24.84 -27.86
C LEU A 11 -36.27 23.66 -26.87
N ALA A 12 -37.29 22.82 -27.03
CA ALA A 12 -37.49 21.61 -26.22
C ALA A 12 -36.44 20.52 -26.51
N GLY A 13 -35.95 20.41 -27.76
CA GLY A 13 -34.87 19.49 -28.12
C GLY A 13 -33.50 19.86 -27.54
N LEU A 14 -33.24 21.16 -27.37
CA LEU A 14 -31.98 21.68 -26.78
C LEU A 14 -31.88 21.48 -25.27
N LEU A 15 -33.00 21.29 -24.56
CA LEU A 15 -33.01 21.05 -23.11
C LEU A 15 -32.80 19.57 -22.73
N LEU A 16 -32.86 18.64 -23.69
CA LEU A 16 -32.68 17.20 -23.45
C LEU A 16 -31.20 16.74 -23.54
N THR A 17 -30.28 17.57 -24.02
CA THR A 17 -28.84 17.23 -24.13
C THR A 17 -28.02 17.68 -22.92
N ALA A 18 -28.63 18.36 -21.93
CA ALA A 18 -27.92 18.97 -20.81
C ALA A 18 -27.52 17.99 -19.68
N CYS A 19 -27.88 16.69 -19.76
CA CYS A 19 -27.66 15.73 -18.67
C CYS A 19 -26.63 14.62 -18.96
N SER A 20 -25.91 14.63 -20.08
CA SER A 20 -24.80 13.68 -20.30
C SER A 20 -23.47 14.30 -19.89
N SER A 21 -23.21 14.35 -18.58
CA SER A 21 -21.82 14.55 -18.12
C SER A 21 -21.06 13.25 -18.36
N GLU A 22 -19.99 13.28 -19.16
CA GLU A 22 -19.11 12.12 -19.29
C GLU A 22 -18.60 11.72 -17.88
N PRO A 23 -18.67 10.44 -17.51
CA PRO A 23 -18.07 10.00 -16.27
C PRO A 23 -16.61 10.41 -16.25
N ILE A 24 -16.17 11.06 -15.16
CA ILE A 24 -14.77 11.46 -14.98
C ILE A 24 -13.88 10.24 -15.17
N LYS A 25 -13.17 10.17 -16.30
CA LYS A 25 -12.14 9.17 -16.54
C LYS A 25 -10.99 9.47 -15.59
N LYS A 26 -10.81 8.63 -14.58
CA LYS A 26 -9.61 8.68 -13.72
C LYS A 26 -8.53 7.86 -14.42
N PRO A 27 -7.54 8.49 -15.09
CA PRO A 27 -6.49 7.74 -15.77
C PRO A 27 -5.73 6.88 -14.76
N VAL A 28 -5.40 5.65 -15.15
CA VAL A 28 -4.47 4.83 -14.38
C VAL A 28 -3.10 5.49 -14.48
N LYS A 29 -2.54 5.88 -13.34
CA LYS A 29 -1.22 6.50 -13.29
C LYS A 29 -0.16 5.42 -13.49
N GLY A 30 0.23 5.17 -14.73
CA GLY A 30 1.37 4.32 -15.08
C GLY A 30 2.69 4.98 -14.71
N GLU A 31 3.71 4.18 -14.42
CA GLU A 31 5.09 4.66 -14.28
C GLU A 31 5.82 4.62 -15.62
N ASN A 32 6.78 5.53 -15.80
CA ASN A 32 7.72 5.44 -16.92
C ASN A 32 8.66 4.25 -16.71
N PHE A 33 9.09 3.63 -17.80
CA PHE A 33 10.06 2.53 -17.77
C PHE A 33 11.34 2.94 -17.02
N ASN A 34 11.75 2.12 -16.06
CA ASN A 34 13.01 2.26 -15.32
C ASN A 34 13.88 1.00 -15.53
N SER A 35 15.15 1.19 -15.88
CA SER A 35 16.09 0.08 -16.13
C SER A 35 16.30 -0.82 -14.89
N ALA A 36 16.06 -0.32 -13.68
CA ALA A 36 16.08 -1.11 -12.45
C ALA A 36 14.99 -2.21 -12.42
N GLU A 37 13.95 -2.09 -13.25
CA GLU A 37 12.86 -3.08 -13.36
C GLU A 37 13.30 -4.37 -14.06
N LEU A 38 14.37 -4.33 -14.86
CA LEU A 38 14.91 -5.52 -15.54
C LEU A 38 15.40 -6.58 -14.54
N GLY A 39 15.71 -6.17 -13.31
CA GLY A 39 16.07 -7.05 -12.18
C GLY A 39 14.89 -7.40 -11.27
N GLN A 40 13.65 -7.32 -11.74
CA GLN A 40 12.45 -7.62 -10.95
C GLN A 40 11.56 -8.65 -11.65
N THR A 41 11.03 -9.60 -10.88
CA THR A 41 9.90 -10.43 -11.37
C THR A 41 8.61 -9.62 -11.37
N ALA A 42 7.57 -10.08 -12.07
CA ALA A 42 6.24 -9.46 -12.01
C ALA A 42 5.71 -9.38 -10.56
N SER A 43 5.94 -10.42 -9.75
CA SER A 43 5.57 -10.42 -8.33
C SER A 43 6.34 -9.40 -7.51
N ASN A 44 7.65 -9.27 -7.75
CA ASN A 44 8.48 -8.26 -7.09
C ASN A 44 8.02 -6.85 -7.49
N ARG A 45 7.66 -6.64 -8.76
CA ARG A 45 7.11 -5.35 -9.21
C ARG A 45 5.79 -5.03 -8.52
N MET A 46 4.89 -6.01 -8.41
CA MET A 46 3.63 -5.82 -7.67
C MET A 46 3.87 -5.47 -6.20
N ALA A 47 4.79 -6.17 -5.53
CA ALA A 47 5.21 -5.86 -4.17
C ALA A 47 5.81 -4.45 -4.05
N ASN A 48 6.65 -4.03 -4.99
CA ASN A 48 7.26 -2.69 -4.99
C ASN A 48 6.22 -1.58 -5.18
N LEU A 49 5.23 -1.81 -6.06
CA LEU A 49 4.10 -0.89 -6.22
C LEU A 49 3.27 -0.78 -4.94
N ALA A 50 2.98 -1.90 -4.30
CA ALA A 50 2.28 -1.92 -3.02
C ALA A 50 3.04 -1.18 -1.92
N MET A 51 4.37 -1.37 -1.82
CA MET A 51 5.22 -0.65 -0.87
C MET A 51 5.20 0.87 -1.12
N ARG A 52 5.41 1.28 -2.37
CA ARG A 52 5.31 2.69 -2.79
C ARG A 52 3.97 3.29 -2.39
N ASP A 53 2.87 2.61 -2.70
CA ASP A 53 1.52 3.10 -2.43
C ASP A 53 1.16 3.09 -0.94
N ASN A 54 1.72 2.15 -0.17
CA ASN A 54 1.60 2.11 1.28
C ASN A 54 2.33 3.30 1.92
N LEU A 55 3.55 3.60 1.49
CA LEU A 55 4.28 4.79 1.94
C LEU A 55 3.56 6.08 1.58
N ALA A 56 2.92 6.15 0.41
CA ALA A 56 2.10 7.30 0.02
C ALA A 56 0.84 7.45 0.90
N SER A 57 0.17 6.34 1.23
CA SER A 57 -0.95 6.32 2.18
C SER A 57 -0.51 6.73 3.58
N LEU A 58 0.66 6.29 4.07
CA LEU A 58 1.24 6.70 5.35
C LEU A 58 1.58 8.19 5.38
N GLN A 59 2.18 8.74 4.32
CA GLN A 59 2.44 10.18 4.22
C GLN A 59 1.14 10.99 4.27
N THR A 60 0.10 10.55 3.56
CA THR A 60 -1.23 11.18 3.57
C THR A 60 -1.88 11.10 4.95
N LEU A 61 -1.75 9.95 5.62
CA LEU A 61 -2.25 9.75 6.98
C LEU A 61 -1.57 10.68 7.97
N LEU A 62 -0.23 10.81 7.89
CA LEU A 62 0.54 11.68 8.77
C LEU A 62 0.17 13.15 8.60
N ASP A 63 0.10 13.66 7.37
CA ASP A 63 -0.30 15.04 7.11
C ASP A 63 -1.70 15.34 7.66
N LYS A 64 -2.65 14.42 7.48
CA LYS A 64 -4.01 14.55 8.06
C LYS A 64 -3.98 14.54 9.58
N LEU A 65 -3.21 13.65 10.20
CA LEU A 65 -3.09 13.55 11.66
C LEU A 65 -2.51 14.84 12.23
N TYR A 66 -1.49 15.42 11.60
CA TYR A 66 -0.93 16.69 12.03
C TYR A 66 -1.83 17.90 11.82
N ARG A 67 -2.62 17.91 10.73
CA ARG A 67 -3.65 18.94 10.54
C ARG A 67 -4.66 18.94 11.68
N ARG A 68 -5.06 17.74 12.11
CA ARG A 68 -6.09 17.56 13.14
C ARG A 68 -5.53 17.61 14.57
N ASN A 69 -4.24 17.36 14.73
CA ASN A 69 -3.52 17.36 16.00
C ASN A 69 -2.23 18.19 15.88
N PRO A 70 -2.32 19.52 15.76
CA PRO A 70 -1.16 20.35 15.45
C PRO A 70 -0.15 20.45 16.60
N SER A 71 -0.49 20.03 17.82
CA SER A 71 0.48 19.90 18.92
C SER A 71 1.51 18.79 18.67
N GLN A 72 1.16 17.75 17.91
CA GLN A 72 1.97 16.54 17.78
C GLN A 72 3.32 16.81 17.09
N TRP A 73 3.32 17.47 15.94
CA TRP A 73 4.57 17.83 15.25
C TRP A 73 5.39 18.88 16.02
N ARG A 74 4.75 19.71 16.84
CA ARG A 74 5.45 20.65 17.73
C ARG A 74 6.14 19.94 18.89
N ASN A 75 5.49 18.93 19.47
CA ASN A 75 6.08 18.09 20.51
C ASN A 75 7.27 17.28 19.98
N GLY A 76 7.30 16.97 18.67
CA GLY A 76 8.46 16.39 17.99
C GLY A 76 9.60 17.39 17.72
N GLY A 77 9.43 18.67 18.06
CA GLY A 77 10.46 19.71 17.88
C GLY A 77 10.66 20.14 16.42
N HIS A 78 9.68 19.91 15.54
CA HIS A 78 9.78 20.30 14.14
C HIS A 78 9.35 21.76 13.91
N ASP A 79 10.05 22.45 13.00
CA ASP A 79 9.77 23.85 12.64
C ASP A 79 8.42 24.03 11.94
N SER A 80 8.00 23.02 11.17
CA SER A 80 6.71 23.03 10.47
C SER A 80 6.16 21.62 10.30
N ARG A 81 4.84 21.54 10.03
CA ARG A 81 4.17 20.28 9.68
C ARG A 81 4.84 19.62 8.48
N GLU A 82 5.13 20.38 7.44
CA GLU A 82 5.74 19.88 6.20
C GLU A 82 7.11 19.27 6.48
N THR A 83 7.90 19.93 7.33
CA THR A 83 9.23 19.45 7.76
C THR A 83 9.10 18.16 8.55
N ALA A 84 8.15 18.08 9.49
CA ALA A 84 7.88 16.87 10.27
C ALA A 84 7.51 15.68 9.36
N VAL A 85 6.55 15.89 8.45
CA VAL A 85 6.13 14.86 7.48
C VAL A 85 7.32 14.39 6.65
N HIS A 86 8.12 15.33 6.12
CA HIS A 86 9.26 14.99 5.29
C HIS A 86 10.30 14.16 6.06
N GLN A 87 10.70 14.61 7.25
CA GLN A 87 11.73 13.95 8.07
C GLN A 87 11.31 12.55 8.50
N ILE A 88 10.07 12.36 8.96
CA ILE A 88 9.57 11.04 9.38
C ILE A 88 9.47 10.09 8.19
N MET A 89 8.93 10.54 7.05
CA MET A 89 8.83 9.70 5.87
C MET A 89 10.21 9.38 5.27
N GLN A 90 11.17 10.29 5.37
CA GLN A 90 12.56 10.05 4.99
C GLN A 90 13.21 9.00 5.90
N ALA A 91 13.02 9.10 7.22
CA ALA A 91 13.53 8.13 8.16
C ALA A 91 12.99 6.72 7.87
N ILE A 92 11.70 6.58 7.56
CA ILE A 92 11.10 5.31 7.14
C ILE A 92 11.76 4.79 5.86
N ARG A 93 11.83 5.62 4.80
CA ARG A 93 12.38 5.22 3.49
C ARG A 93 13.85 4.79 3.57
N LEU A 94 14.64 5.49 4.39
CA LEU A 94 16.06 5.21 4.57
C LEU A 94 16.33 4.18 5.67
N ASN A 95 15.29 3.61 6.28
CA ASN A 95 15.39 2.67 7.40
C ASN A 95 16.23 3.24 8.58
N GLN A 96 16.09 4.54 8.84
CA GLN A 96 16.79 5.27 9.89
C GLN A 96 15.95 5.39 11.16
N PRO A 97 16.57 5.41 12.34
CA PRO A 97 15.86 5.66 13.59
C PRO A 97 15.38 7.11 13.68
N LEU A 98 14.28 7.35 14.40
CA LEU A 98 13.93 8.69 14.86
C LEU A 98 14.72 9.03 16.13
N PRO A 99 15.38 10.20 16.20
CA PRO A 99 16.19 10.57 17.37
C PRO A 99 15.43 10.47 18.71
N GLN A 100 14.18 10.92 18.73
CA GLN A 100 13.31 10.89 19.92
C GLN A 100 12.86 9.49 20.36
N LEU A 101 12.98 8.48 19.50
CA LEU A 101 12.59 7.09 19.79
C LEU A 101 13.80 6.17 20.02
N GLY A 102 15.01 6.63 19.73
CA GLY A 102 16.22 5.81 19.84
C GLY A 102 16.11 4.54 18.98
N LYS A 103 16.05 3.38 19.64
CA LYS A 103 15.93 2.06 18.96
C LYS A 103 14.48 1.58 18.79
N VAL A 104 13.50 2.31 19.32
CA VAL A 104 12.08 1.93 19.25
C VAL A 104 11.56 2.10 17.83
N ARG A 105 11.05 1.02 17.24
CA ARG A 105 10.51 0.95 15.87
C ARG A 105 9.41 -0.10 15.78
N SER A 106 8.78 -0.20 14.61
CA SER A 106 7.80 -1.25 14.28
C SER A 106 6.69 -1.33 15.33
N THR A 107 6.27 -2.53 15.74
CA THR A 107 5.20 -2.72 16.73
C THR A 107 5.50 -2.06 18.08
N ALA A 108 6.77 -1.98 18.50
CA ALA A 108 7.14 -1.29 19.73
C ALA A 108 6.88 0.23 19.66
N ALA A 109 7.08 0.84 18.49
CA ALA A 109 6.68 2.22 18.26
C ALA A 109 5.15 2.39 18.26
N LEU A 110 4.39 1.42 17.72
CA LEU A 110 2.92 1.44 17.82
C LEU A 110 2.47 1.44 19.29
N THR A 111 3.05 0.56 20.12
CA THR A 111 2.78 0.54 21.57
C THR A 111 3.12 1.89 22.22
N THR A 112 4.28 2.46 21.88
CA THR A 112 4.73 3.75 22.42
C THR A 112 3.77 4.90 22.05
N ALA A 113 3.26 4.92 20.81
CA ALA A 113 2.33 5.95 20.35
C ALA A 113 1.04 6.02 21.19
N PHE A 114 0.62 4.90 21.78
CA PHE A 114 -0.59 4.78 22.61
C PHE A 114 -0.31 4.64 24.11
N ASP A 115 0.95 4.76 24.54
CA ASP A 115 1.32 4.74 25.96
C ASP A 115 0.87 6.06 26.63
N PRO A 116 0.06 6.03 27.71
CA PRO A 116 -0.36 7.25 28.42
C PRO A 116 0.80 8.11 28.93
N GLN A 117 1.96 7.52 29.22
CA GLN A 117 3.14 8.24 29.73
C GLN A 117 3.95 8.91 28.61
N PHE A 118 3.70 8.57 27.35
CA PHE A 118 4.44 9.12 26.22
C PHE A 118 4.01 10.56 25.90
N THR A 119 4.94 11.51 26.02
CA THR A 119 4.66 12.94 25.79
C THR A 119 5.16 13.46 24.44
N GLY A 120 5.82 12.61 23.65
CA GLY A 120 6.35 12.97 22.35
C GLY A 120 5.29 13.05 21.25
N ASP A 121 5.76 13.10 20.01
CA ASP A 121 4.89 13.10 18.82
C ASP A 121 4.25 11.72 18.61
N ARG A 122 3.00 11.54 19.08
CA ARG A 122 2.22 10.30 18.93
C ARG A 122 1.87 10.02 17.47
N ALA A 123 1.53 11.05 16.70
CA ALA A 123 1.14 10.88 15.30
C ALA A 123 2.34 10.42 14.45
N GLY A 124 3.48 11.08 14.62
CA GLY A 124 4.74 10.69 13.99
C GLY A 124 5.21 9.31 14.42
N THR A 125 5.11 8.99 15.72
CA THR A 125 5.49 7.67 16.27
C THR A 125 4.60 6.55 15.73
N LEU A 126 3.29 6.78 15.62
CA LEU A 126 2.34 5.83 15.02
C LEU A 126 2.71 5.53 13.57
N VAL A 127 2.88 6.57 12.75
CA VAL A 127 3.20 6.41 11.32
C VAL A 127 4.59 5.82 11.12
N PHE A 128 5.56 6.21 11.94
CA PHE A 128 6.89 5.61 11.94
C PHE A 128 6.84 4.13 12.31
N GLY A 129 6.05 3.73 13.31
CA GLY A 129 5.85 2.33 13.68
C GLY A 129 5.24 1.51 12.55
N LEU A 130 4.21 2.03 11.88
CA LEU A 130 3.63 1.36 10.71
C LEU A 130 4.64 1.26 9.56
N GLY A 131 5.31 2.35 9.21
CA GLY A 131 6.25 2.38 8.09
C GLY A 131 7.49 1.52 8.31
N SER A 132 8.09 1.56 9.51
CA SER A 132 9.24 0.71 9.84
C SER A 132 8.87 -0.77 9.91
N MET A 133 7.64 -1.12 10.32
CA MET A 133 7.13 -2.48 10.21
C MET A 133 7.02 -2.93 8.75
N LEU A 134 6.54 -2.08 7.83
CA LEU A 134 6.53 -2.40 6.40
C LEU A 134 7.94 -2.66 5.86
N VAL A 135 8.91 -1.82 6.27
CA VAL A 135 10.32 -1.99 5.91
C VAL A 135 10.88 -3.31 6.44
N ASP A 136 10.51 -3.71 7.66
CA ASP A 136 10.94 -4.99 8.25
C ASP A 136 10.38 -6.19 7.47
N VAL A 137 9.11 -6.15 7.05
CA VAL A 137 8.50 -7.18 6.19
C VAL A 137 9.22 -7.31 4.85
N TYR A 138 9.79 -6.22 4.33
CA TYR A 138 10.60 -6.18 3.11
C TYR A 138 12.10 -6.46 3.36
N GLY A 139 12.44 -6.95 4.56
CA GLY A 139 13.81 -7.32 4.91
C GLY A 139 14.75 -6.13 5.05
N GLY A 140 14.25 -4.99 5.54
CA GLY A 140 15.03 -3.76 5.74
C GLY A 140 15.12 -2.84 4.52
N ARG A 141 14.25 -3.03 3.52
CA ARG A 141 14.28 -2.33 2.23
C ARG A 141 12.91 -1.76 1.88
N THR A 142 12.87 -0.90 0.86
CA THR A 142 11.62 -0.41 0.26
C THR A 142 11.37 -0.97 -1.14
N GLU A 143 12.33 -1.71 -1.70
CA GLU A 143 12.25 -2.34 -3.02
C GLU A 143 12.83 -3.75 -2.99
N LEU A 144 12.21 -4.66 -3.71
CA LEU A 144 12.58 -6.05 -3.91
C LEU A 144 13.14 -6.27 -5.32
N TYR A 145 14.14 -7.15 -5.41
CA TYR A 145 14.79 -7.61 -6.64
C TYR A 145 14.78 -9.14 -6.69
N LEU A 146 15.23 -9.75 -7.80
CA LEU A 146 15.10 -11.18 -8.11
C LEU A 146 15.31 -12.17 -6.95
N VAL A 147 16.28 -11.92 -6.06
CA VAL A 147 16.65 -12.83 -4.96
C VAL A 147 15.87 -12.62 -3.66
N HIS A 148 14.93 -11.66 -3.64
CA HIS A 148 14.14 -11.34 -2.46
C HIS A 148 12.73 -11.93 -2.56
N GLY A 149 12.26 -12.52 -1.46
CA GLY A 149 10.90 -13.02 -1.31
C GLY A 149 10.23 -12.40 -0.10
N LEU A 150 8.90 -12.35 -0.11
CA LEU A 150 8.09 -11.95 1.03
C LEU A 150 7.59 -13.18 1.78
N ASN A 151 7.43 -13.05 3.09
CA ASN A 151 6.85 -14.08 3.94
C ASN A 151 5.35 -13.79 4.13
N ALA A 152 4.48 -14.72 3.73
CA ALA A 152 3.03 -14.56 3.81
C ALA A 152 2.53 -14.30 5.24
N GLN A 153 3.05 -15.03 6.22
CA GLN A 153 2.66 -14.83 7.63
C GLN A 153 3.08 -13.46 8.17
N GLN A 154 4.26 -12.96 7.80
CA GLN A 154 4.69 -11.62 8.20
C GLN A 154 3.81 -10.52 7.59
N LEU A 155 3.36 -10.71 6.34
CA LEU A 155 2.42 -9.81 5.68
C LEU A 155 1.05 -9.80 6.37
N GLU A 156 0.48 -10.97 6.68
CA GLU A 156 -0.77 -11.07 7.45
C GLU A 156 -0.65 -10.44 8.84
N ASN A 157 0.44 -10.73 9.55
CA ASN A 157 0.70 -10.11 10.85
C ASN A 157 0.79 -8.58 10.74
N ALA A 158 1.38 -8.06 9.66
CA ALA A 158 1.44 -6.63 9.40
C ALA A 158 0.05 -6.05 9.08
N ALA A 159 -0.80 -6.76 8.32
CA ALA A 159 -2.17 -6.35 8.05
C ALA A 159 -2.98 -6.25 9.36
N TYR A 160 -2.92 -7.29 10.19
CA TYR A 160 -3.55 -7.30 11.51
C TYR A 160 -3.05 -6.17 12.41
N ASN A 161 -1.75 -5.88 12.42
CA ASN A 161 -1.20 -4.75 13.18
C ASN A 161 -1.75 -3.39 12.69
N VAL A 162 -1.98 -3.22 11.39
CA VAL A 162 -2.63 -2.02 10.83
C VAL A 162 -4.08 -1.93 11.32
N GLU A 163 -4.83 -3.04 11.33
CA GLU A 163 -6.20 -3.10 11.86
C GLU A 163 -6.25 -2.69 13.34
N VAL A 164 -5.39 -3.31 14.17
CA VAL A 164 -5.29 -2.98 15.59
C VAL A 164 -4.94 -1.50 15.78
N ALA A 165 -3.99 -0.96 15.02
CA ALA A 165 -3.64 0.46 15.07
C ALA A 165 -4.83 1.37 14.69
N ALA A 166 -5.64 0.99 13.70
CA ALA A 166 -6.83 1.73 13.29
C ALA A 166 -7.89 1.74 14.40
N TRP A 167 -8.12 0.59 15.03
CA TRP A 167 -9.01 0.48 16.19
C TRP A 167 -8.52 1.31 17.38
N LEU A 168 -7.23 1.23 17.71
CA LEU A 168 -6.61 2.01 18.79
C LEU A 168 -6.75 3.51 18.55
N LEU A 169 -6.56 3.97 17.31
CA LEU A 169 -6.69 5.38 16.93
C LEU A 169 -8.10 5.94 17.20
N GLY A 170 -9.14 5.12 17.05
CA GLY A 170 -10.53 5.51 17.32
C GLY A 170 -10.97 5.33 18.78
N GLN A 171 -10.27 4.51 19.56
CA GLN A 171 -10.74 4.07 20.87
C GLN A 171 -9.88 4.58 22.04
N ARG A 172 -8.58 4.82 21.84
CA ARG A 172 -7.66 5.16 22.93
C ARG A 172 -7.86 6.59 23.43
N LYS A 173 -8.04 6.70 24.74
CA LYS A 173 -8.33 7.95 25.44
C LYS A 173 -7.29 8.28 26.50
N ASN A 174 -7.08 9.57 26.72
CA ASN A 174 -6.35 10.12 27.84
C ASN A 174 -7.14 9.95 29.14
N ALA A 175 -6.50 10.23 30.28
CA ALA A 175 -7.13 10.16 31.61
C ALA A 175 -8.34 11.11 31.76
N ASP A 176 -8.39 12.19 30.98
CA ASP A 176 -9.49 13.14 30.94
C ASP A 176 -10.67 12.68 30.05
N GLY A 177 -10.58 11.49 29.44
CA GLY A 177 -11.59 10.93 28.55
C GLY A 177 -11.55 11.43 27.10
N SER A 178 -10.66 12.37 26.77
CA SER A 178 -10.41 12.81 25.38
C SER A 178 -9.65 11.75 24.58
N LEU A 179 -9.84 11.68 23.26
CA LEU A 179 -9.04 10.78 22.40
C LEU A 179 -7.56 11.21 22.40
N MET A 180 -6.65 10.23 22.44
CA MET A 180 -5.19 10.50 22.38
C MET A 180 -4.78 11.19 21.08
N LEU A 181 -5.43 10.82 19.98
CA LEU A 181 -5.27 11.43 18.66
C LEU A 181 -6.65 11.62 18.03
N LEU A 182 -6.93 12.83 17.58
CA LEU A 182 -8.14 13.17 16.83
C LEU A 182 -7.97 12.70 15.38
N ALA A 183 -8.79 11.74 14.94
CA ALA A 183 -8.74 11.19 13.59
C ALA A 183 -10.12 11.20 12.92
N ASN A 184 -10.79 10.06 12.90
CA ASN A 184 -12.13 9.94 12.33
C ASN A 184 -13.14 10.76 13.16
N GLU A 185 -14.19 11.23 12.49
CA GLU A 185 -15.30 11.93 13.13
C GLU A 185 -16.61 11.42 12.52
N ILE A 186 -17.54 11.04 13.38
CA ILE A 186 -18.92 10.77 13.00
C ILE A 186 -19.79 11.58 13.95
N SER A 187 -20.20 12.77 13.53
CA SER A 187 -21.13 13.65 14.22
C SER A 187 -22.34 13.93 13.31
N PRO A 188 -23.47 14.42 13.86
CA PRO A 188 -24.62 14.83 13.04
C PRO A 188 -24.27 15.90 11.99
N GLN A 189 -23.23 16.69 12.24
CA GLN A 189 -22.78 17.79 11.39
C GLN A 189 -21.69 17.35 10.39
N GLN A 190 -20.84 16.37 10.74
CA GLN A 190 -19.70 16.00 9.92
C GLN A 190 -19.37 14.50 10.03
N ARG A 191 -19.13 13.86 8.87
CA ARG A 191 -18.67 12.47 8.77
C ARG A 191 -17.37 12.40 7.99
N ASN A 192 -16.27 12.15 8.71
CA ASN A 192 -14.92 12.03 8.18
C ASN A 192 -14.32 10.67 8.54
N LEU A 193 -14.32 9.75 7.57
CA LEU A 193 -13.69 8.43 7.65
C LEU A 193 -12.38 8.38 6.83
N SER A 194 -11.80 9.56 6.57
CA SER A 194 -10.68 9.66 5.64
C SER A 194 -9.35 9.13 6.20
N PHE A 195 -9.25 8.89 7.51
CA PHE A 195 -8.09 8.28 8.16
C PHE A 195 -8.18 6.76 8.07
N GLU A 196 -9.31 6.20 8.49
CA GLU A 196 -9.61 4.77 8.35
C GLU A 196 -9.43 4.32 6.90
N ARG A 197 -9.95 5.09 5.92
CA ARG A 197 -9.75 4.80 4.51
C ARG A 197 -8.28 4.70 4.07
N GLU A 198 -7.36 5.48 4.64
CA GLU A 198 -5.93 5.33 4.30
C GLU A 198 -5.33 4.08 4.94
N MET A 199 -5.73 3.73 6.16
CA MET A 199 -5.28 2.52 6.85
C MET A 199 -5.83 1.25 6.19
N SER A 200 -7.11 1.22 5.80
CA SER A 200 -7.73 0.08 5.11
C SER A 200 -7.09 -0.19 3.74
N LYS A 201 -6.60 0.84 3.03
CA LYS A 201 -5.84 0.63 1.78
C LYS A 201 -4.53 -0.11 2.03
N ILE A 202 -3.85 0.21 3.14
CA ILE A 202 -2.59 -0.45 3.52
C ILE A 202 -2.89 -1.90 3.91
N MET A 203 -3.89 -2.11 4.76
CA MET A 203 -4.37 -3.44 5.19
C MET A 203 -4.70 -4.33 3.99
N ALA A 204 -5.56 -3.86 3.08
CA ALA A 204 -5.98 -4.62 1.90
C ALA A 204 -4.82 -4.99 0.96
N ARG A 205 -3.81 -4.13 0.82
CA ARG A 205 -2.61 -4.44 0.02
C ARG A 205 -1.72 -5.47 0.70
N LEU A 206 -1.63 -5.45 2.03
CA LEU A 206 -0.86 -6.43 2.79
C LEU A 206 -1.51 -7.81 2.73
N GLU A 207 -2.83 -7.90 2.94
CA GLU A 207 -3.60 -9.15 2.80
C GLU A 207 -3.47 -9.73 1.38
N LEU A 208 -3.64 -8.89 0.35
CA LEU A 208 -3.48 -9.34 -1.04
C LEU A 208 -2.04 -9.86 -1.30
N LEU A 209 -1.03 -9.16 -0.80
CA LEU A 209 0.36 -9.63 -0.95
C LEU A 209 0.60 -10.92 -0.18
N ALA A 210 -0.02 -11.12 0.98
CA ALA A 210 0.11 -12.35 1.75
C ALA A 210 -0.48 -13.53 0.99
N GLU A 211 -1.70 -13.39 0.47
CA GLU A 211 -2.37 -14.41 -0.34
C GLU A 211 -1.55 -14.77 -1.58
N VAL A 212 -1.06 -13.77 -2.33
CA VAL A 212 -0.22 -14.02 -3.51
C VAL A 212 1.13 -14.66 -3.12
N SER A 213 1.69 -14.30 -1.97
CA SER A 213 2.95 -14.88 -1.49
C SER A 213 2.78 -16.34 -1.06
N ASP A 214 1.67 -16.68 -0.40
CA ASP A 214 1.33 -18.07 -0.04
C ASP A 214 1.07 -18.93 -1.28
N GLU A 215 0.28 -18.42 -2.23
CA GLU A 215 -0.03 -19.12 -3.47
C GLU A 215 1.21 -19.35 -4.33
N LYS A 216 2.16 -18.41 -4.35
CA LYS A 216 3.44 -18.59 -5.04
C LYS A 216 4.23 -19.76 -4.45
N VAL A 217 4.28 -19.91 -3.13
CA VAL A 217 4.99 -21.03 -2.48
C VAL A 217 4.32 -22.34 -2.84
N ARG A 218 2.99 -22.40 -2.78
CA ARG A 218 2.20 -23.57 -3.16
C ARG A 218 2.40 -23.95 -4.63
N ARG A 219 2.28 -23.00 -5.56
CA ARG A 219 2.46 -23.21 -7.00
C ARG A 219 3.88 -23.58 -7.36
N SER A 220 4.90 -22.94 -6.78
CA SER A 220 6.29 -23.30 -7.05
C SER A 220 6.58 -24.76 -6.68
N ALA A 221 5.99 -25.26 -5.59
CA ALA A 221 6.09 -26.66 -5.20
C ALA A 221 5.34 -27.59 -6.18
N ILE A 222 4.14 -27.20 -6.63
CA ILE A 222 3.36 -27.95 -7.63
C ILE A 222 4.08 -28.00 -8.98
N ASP A 223 4.52 -26.86 -9.51
CA ASP A 223 5.22 -26.73 -10.79
C ASP A 223 6.54 -27.52 -10.76
N PHE A 224 7.28 -27.47 -9.64
CA PHE A 224 8.45 -28.31 -9.44
C PHE A 224 8.10 -29.81 -9.47
N GLY A 225 7.06 -30.22 -8.74
CA GLY A 225 6.58 -31.60 -8.74
C GLY A 225 6.13 -32.06 -10.14
N GLN A 226 5.36 -31.23 -10.86
CA GLN A 226 4.94 -31.49 -12.23
C GLN A 226 6.14 -31.55 -13.18
N SER A 227 7.12 -30.67 -13.05
CA SER A 227 8.34 -30.71 -13.86
C SER A 227 9.16 -31.97 -13.61
N LEU A 228 9.23 -32.44 -12.37
CA LEU A 228 9.95 -33.67 -12.00
C LEU A 228 9.20 -34.94 -12.43
N LEU A 229 7.86 -34.92 -12.43
CA LEU A 229 7.02 -36.02 -12.91
C LEU A 229 6.89 -36.05 -14.44
N ALA A 230 6.94 -34.89 -15.11
CA ALA A 230 6.90 -34.77 -16.55
C ALA A 230 8.29 -34.89 -17.22
N ALA A 231 9.39 -34.59 -16.50
CA ALA A 231 10.74 -34.72 -17.02
C ALA A 231 11.11 -36.14 -17.53
N PRO A 232 10.69 -37.24 -16.87
CA PRO A 232 10.87 -38.60 -17.40
C PRO A 232 10.02 -38.90 -18.65
N LEU A 233 8.93 -38.17 -18.86
CA LEU A 233 7.99 -38.36 -19.99
C LEU A 233 8.32 -37.47 -21.21
N LEU A 234 9.21 -36.49 -21.06
CA LEU A 234 9.67 -35.60 -22.13
C LEU A 234 11.01 -36.07 -22.74
N GLN A 235 11.19 -37.37 -22.93
CA GLN A 235 12.19 -37.88 -23.86
C GLN A 235 11.61 -37.84 -25.28
N PHE A 236 11.79 -36.73 -25.98
CA PHE A 236 11.49 -36.68 -27.41
C PHE A 236 12.40 -37.68 -28.15
N ILE A 237 11.81 -38.63 -28.86
CA ILE A 237 12.53 -39.48 -29.82
C ILE A 237 12.72 -38.65 -31.10
N PRO A 238 13.96 -38.43 -31.59
CA PRO A 238 14.20 -37.61 -32.77
C PRO A 238 13.62 -38.26 -34.03
N VAL A 239 12.90 -37.48 -34.85
CA VAL A 239 12.18 -37.94 -36.05
C VAL A 239 13.12 -38.23 -37.25
N GLN A 240 14.43 -38.36 -37.03
CA GLN A 240 15.42 -38.69 -38.08
C GLN A 240 16.13 -40.03 -37.89
N ALA A 241 15.63 -40.91 -37.02
CA ALA A 241 16.10 -42.30 -36.99
C ALA A 241 15.42 -43.15 -38.09
N ALA A 242 15.62 -42.77 -39.35
CA ALA A 242 15.48 -43.65 -40.50
C ALA A 242 16.80 -43.60 -41.27
N THR A 243 17.67 -44.52 -40.89
CA THR A 243 18.98 -44.79 -41.49
C THR A 243 18.94 -44.78 -43.01
N SER A 244 19.82 -43.99 -43.58
CA SER A 244 20.44 -44.25 -44.87
C SER A 244 20.87 -45.71 -44.97
N ALA A 245 20.23 -46.45 -45.87
CA ALA A 245 20.79 -47.67 -46.43
C ALA A 245 20.85 -47.49 -47.94
N VAL A 246 21.95 -46.88 -48.39
CA VAL A 246 22.49 -47.12 -49.72
C VAL A 246 23.11 -48.51 -49.70
N PRO A 247 22.85 -49.36 -50.71
CA PRO A 247 23.87 -50.28 -51.16
C PRO A 247 24.28 -49.92 -52.58
N ALA A 248 25.58 -49.71 -52.77
CA ALA A 248 26.28 -49.86 -54.04
C ALA A 248 27.19 -51.09 -53.90
N PRO A 249 27.69 -51.71 -54.99
CA PRO A 249 27.54 -51.34 -56.41
C PRO A 249 26.50 -52.18 -57.17
#